data_AF-A0A935BAE7-F1
#
_entry.id   AF-A0A935BAE7-F1
#
_cell.length_a   1.000
_cell.length_b   1.000
_cell.length_c   1.000
_cell.angle_alpha   90.00
_cell.angle_beta   90.00
_cell.angle_gamma   90.00
#
_symmetry.space_group_name_H-M   'P 1'
#
loop_
_entity.id
_entity.type
_entity.pdbx_description
1 polymer ?
#
loop_
_entity_poly.entity_id
_entity_poly.type
_entity_poly.pdbx_seq_one_letter_code
_entity_poly.pdbx_strand_id
1 'polypeptide(L)'
;MPLAASLKQAGLKLDVAAANAHIGPWLQDIANARVHGTTGEIPNERLQREREHLRALPVTALPIRAARGMRVPMPYESLQHPLSVYDALLEVA
;
A
#
# COMPACT_ATOMS: atom_id res chain seq x y z
N MET A 1 14.48 11.94 -6.36
CA MET A 1 13.58 13.11 -6.54
C MET A 1 12.13 12.64 -6.43
N PRO A 2 11.24 13.38 -5.74
CA PRO A 2 9.81 13.05 -5.72
C PRO A 2 9.20 13.05 -7.13
N LEU A 3 8.32 12.09 -7.45
CA LEU A 3 7.70 11.96 -8.79
C LEU A 3 7.09 13.28 -9.30
N ALA A 4 6.40 14.01 -8.43
CA ALA A 4 5.80 15.31 -8.76
C ALA A 4 6.85 16.33 -9.25
N ALA A 5 8.04 16.35 -8.64
CA ALA A 5 9.13 17.24 -9.04
C ALA A 5 9.70 16.84 -10.40
N SER A 6 9.92 15.54 -10.62
CA SER A 6 10.42 15.01 -11.91
C SER A 6 9.45 15.31 -13.06
N LEU A 7 8.14 15.12 -12.83
CA LEU A 7 7.12 15.45 -13.84
C LEU A 7 7.07 16.95 -14.13
N LYS A 8 7.12 17.80 -13.08
CA LYS A 8 7.13 19.25 -13.24
C LYS A 8 8.33 19.73 -14.07
N GLN A 9 9.52 19.14 -13.84
CA GLN A 9 10.72 19.45 -14.64
C GLN A 9 10.56 19.07 -16.11
N ALA A 10 9.82 18.01 -16.40
CA ALA A 10 9.47 17.59 -17.76
C ALA A 10 8.27 18.37 -18.37
N GLY A 11 7.73 19.38 -17.68
CA GLY A 11 6.54 20.11 -18.11
C GLY A 11 5.24 19.30 -18.02
N LEU A 12 5.26 18.17 -17.32
CA LEU A 12 4.11 17.27 -17.13
C LEU A 12 3.43 17.54 -15.78
N LYS A 13 2.14 17.21 -15.70
CA LYS A 13 1.37 17.26 -14.46
C LYS A 13 1.28 15.86 -13.85
N LEU A 14 1.30 15.79 -12.52
CA LEU A 14 0.99 14.56 -11.81
C LEU A 14 -0.52 14.35 -11.80
N ASP A 15 -0.98 13.35 -12.54
CA ASP A 15 -2.37 12.86 -12.50
C ASP A 15 -2.43 11.40 -12.01
N VAL A 16 -3.64 10.85 -11.92
CA VAL A 16 -3.89 9.49 -11.44
C VAL A 16 -3.21 8.45 -12.34
N ALA A 17 -3.20 8.66 -13.66
CA ALA A 17 -2.61 7.71 -14.59
C ALA A 17 -1.08 7.68 -14.45
N ALA A 18 -0.45 8.85 -14.37
CA ALA A 18 0.98 9.00 -14.16
C ALA A 18 1.42 8.42 -12.80
N ALA A 19 0.64 8.65 -11.74
CA ALA A 19 0.90 8.08 -10.42
C ALA A 19 0.86 6.54 -10.47
N ASN A 20 -0.21 5.96 -11.04
CA ASN A 20 -0.36 4.51 -11.13
C ASN A 20 0.74 3.85 -11.98
N ALA A 21 1.12 4.48 -13.09
CA ALA A 21 2.21 4.00 -13.93
C ALA A 21 3.56 3.97 -13.19
N HIS A 22 3.78 4.87 -12.24
CA HIS A 22 5.02 4.95 -11.48
C HIS A 22 5.13 3.94 -10.33
N ILE A 23 4.03 3.30 -9.90
CA ILE A 23 4.04 2.35 -8.78
C ILE A 23 4.97 1.17 -9.07
N GLY A 24 4.94 0.61 -10.28
CA GLY A 24 5.79 -0.53 -10.67
C GLY A 24 7.28 -0.25 -10.48
N PRO A 25 7.84 0.78 -11.16
CA PRO A 25 9.23 1.19 -10.97
C PRO A 25 9.57 1.51 -9.50
N TRP A 26 8.70 2.22 -8.78
CA TRP A 26 8.94 2.54 -7.38
C TRP A 26 8.99 1.28 -6.48
N LEU A 27 8.10 0.31 -6.72
CA LEU A 27 8.13 -0.96 -6.00
C LEU A 27 9.44 -1.72 -6.28
N GLN A 28 9.82 -1.81 -7.55
CA GLN A 28 11.01 -2.55 -7.98
C GLN A 28 12.30 -1.95 -7.42
N ASP A 29 12.48 -0.63 -7.60
CA ASP A 29 13.78 0.01 -7.39
C ASP A 29 13.95 0.57 -5.98
N ILE A 30 12.84 0.91 -5.31
CA ILE A 30 12.87 1.58 -4.00
C ILE A 30 12.24 0.71 -2.92
N ALA A 31 10.95 0.41 -3.02
CA ALA A 31 10.21 -0.16 -1.90
C ALA A 31 10.69 -1.58 -1.56
N ASN A 32 10.94 -2.40 -2.57
CA ASN A 32 11.32 -3.79 -2.38
C ASN A 32 12.85 -4.01 -2.30
N ALA A 33 13.65 -3.03 -2.73
CA ALA A 33 15.12 -3.07 -2.72
C ALA A 33 15.76 -2.38 -1.51
N ARG A 34 15.02 -1.53 -0.78
CA ARG A 34 15.54 -0.84 0.41
C ARG A 34 15.73 -1.78 1.59
N VAL A 35 16.64 -1.43 2.50
CA VAL A 35 16.68 -2.01 3.85
C VAL A 35 15.47 -1.50 4.63
N HIS A 36 14.62 -2.43 5.10
CA HIS A 36 13.39 -2.06 5.79
C HIS A 36 13.66 -1.74 7.26
N GLY A 37 13.18 -0.58 7.75
CA GLY A 37 13.52 -0.06 9.08
C GLY A 37 13.12 -0.95 10.26
N THR A 38 12.06 -1.76 10.11
CA THR A 38 11.60 -2.67 11.18
C THR A 38 12.30 -4.04 11.13
N THR A 39 12.67 -4.53 9.94
CA THR A 39 13.19 -5.90 9.79
C THR A 39 14.70 -5.94 9.62
N GLY A 40 15.33 -4.81 9.26
CA GLY A 40 16.75 -4.73 8.93
C GLY A 40 17.15 -5.47 7.65
N GLU A 41 16.20 -6.00 6.90
CA GLU A 41 16.43 -6.82 5.71
C GLU A 41 15.85 -6.17 4.45
N ILE A 42 16.34 -6.60 3.28
CA ILE A 42 15.80 -6.20 1.98
C ILE A 42 14.55 -7.07 1.67
N PRO A 43 13.36 -6.46 1.49
CA PRO A 43 12.10 -7.21 1.32
C PRO A 43 12.13 -8.26 0.21
N ASN A 44 12.61 -7.91 -0.98
CA ASN A 44 12.62 -8.87 -2.10
C ASN A 44 13.53 -10.07 -1.85
N GLU A 45 14.69 -9.86 -1.22
CA GLU A 45 15.62 -10.94 -0.90
C GLU A 45 15.08 -11.83 0.22
N ARG A 46 14.49 -11.20 1.25
CA ARG A 46 13.83 -11.91 2.35
C ARG A 46 12.65 -12.76 1.83
N LEU A 47 11.83 -12.21 0.94
CA LEU A 47 10.68 -12.93 0.35
C LEU A 47 11.12 -14.20 -0.39
N GLN A 48 12.29 -14.21 -1.05
CA GLN A 48 12.76 -15.44 -1.70
C GLN A 48 12.99 -16.59 -0.70
N ARG A 49 13.54 -16.28 0.48
CA ARG A 49 13.77 -17.24 1.58
C ARG A 49 12.47 -17.66 2.25
N GLU A 50 11.58 -16.68 2.50
CA GLU A 50 10.27 -16.95 3.12
C GLU A 50 9.38 -17.80 2.23
N ARG A 51 9.48 -17.67 0.90
CA ARG A 51 8.65 -18.41 -0.07
C ARG A 51 8.71 -19.92 0.11
N GLU A 52 9.82 -20.48 0.58
CA GLU A 52 9.97 -21.92 0.88
C GLU A 52 9.03 -22.40 2.00
N HIS A 53 8.58 -21.48 2.85
CA HIS A 53 7.73 -21.73 4.00
C HIS A 53 6.28 -21.30 3.76
N LEU A 54 6.00 -20.59 2.66
CA LEU A 54 4.66 -20.12 2.31
C LEU A 54 3.88 -21.21 1.56
N ARG A 55 2.61 -21.37 1.91
CA ARG A 55 1.67 -22.19 1.15
C ARG A 55 0.99 -21.35 0.07
N ALA A 56 0.56 -22.01 -1.00
CA ALA A 56 -0.28 -21.37 -2.00
C ALA A 56 -1.53 -20.75 -1.34
N LEU A 57 -1.93 -19.58 -1.82
CA LEU A 57 -3.20 -18.98 -1.41
C LEU A 57 -4.35 -19.94 -1.76
N PRO A 58 -5.36 -20.07 -0.89
CA PRO A 58 -6.55 -20.84 -1.24
C PRO A 58 -7.14 -20.25 -2.51
N VAL A 59 -7.33 -21.09 -3.54
CA VAL A 59 -7.89 -20.67 -4.81
C VAL A 59 -9.38 -20.36 -4.60
N THR A 60 -9.66 -19.12 -4.18
CA THR A 60 -10.98 -18.54 -4.38
C THR A 60 -10.82 -17.74 -5.66
N ALA A 61 -11.19 -18.34 -6.80
CA ALA A 61 -11.30 -17.61 -8.05
C ALA A 61 -12.46 -16.60 -7.91
N LEU A 62 -12.23 -15.52 -7.18
CA LEU A 62 -13.08 -14.35 -7.29
C LEU A 62 -12.87 -13.85 -8.71
N PRO A 63 -13.93 -13.72 -9.52
CA PRO A 63 -13.79 -13.11 -10.82
C PRO A 63 -13.15 -11.73 -10.58
N ILE A 64 -11.96 -11.51 -11.16
CA ILE A 64 -11.38 -10.17 -11.27
C ILE A 64 -12.31 -9.42 -12.21
N ARG A 65 -13.42 -8.91 -11.66
CA ARG A 65 -14.18 -7.87 -12.31
C ARG A 65 -13.21 -6.69 -12.33
N ALA A 66 -12.71 -6.35 -13.52
CA ALA A 66 -12.24 -4.99 -13.76
C ALA A 66 -13.31 -4.08 -13.15
N ALA A 67 -12.95 -3.32 -12.12
CA ALA A 67 -13.88 -2.44 -11.45
C ALA A 67 -14.37 -1.45 -12.51
N ARG A 68 -15.52 -1.74 -13.13
CA ARG A 68 -16.26 -0.74 -13.89
C ARG A 68 -16.50 0.37 -12.89
N GLY A 69 -15.98 1.56 -13.19
CA GLY A 69 -15.89 2.70 -12.28
C GLY A 69 -17.16 2.89 -11.46
N MET A 70 -17.21 2.23 -10.32
CA MET A 70 -18.32 2.32 -9.39
C MET A 70 -17.89 3.42 -8.45
N ARG A 71 -18.30 4.64 -8.79
CA ARG A 71 -18.30 5.77 -7.87
C ARG A 71 -19.36 5.50 -6.81
N VAL A 72 -19.10 4.52 -5.95
CA VAL A 72 -19.85 4.39 -4.71
C VAL A 72 -19.23 5.41 -3.75
N PRO A 73 -19.99 6.36 -3.19
CA PRO A 73 -19.49 7.17 -2.09
C PRO A 73 -19.02 6.21 -1.00
N MET A 74 -17.73 6.21 -0.67
CA MET A 74 -17.27 5.53 0.54
C MET A 74 -17.89 6.30 1.71
N PRO A 75 -18.71 5.67 2.57
CA PRO A 75 -19.13 6.30 3.80
C PRO A 75 -17.84 6.63 4.58
N TYR A 76 -17.59 7.92 4.83
CA TYR A 76 -16.60 8.33 5.82
C TYR A 76 -17.24 8.17 7.20
N GLU A 77 -17.69 6.96 7.51
CA GLU A 77 -17.93 6.61 8.88
C GLU A 77 -16.55 6.32 9.45
N SER A 78 -16.11 7.18 10.36
CA SER A 78 -14.88 6.96 11.10
C SER A 78 -14.98 5.60 11.78
N LEU A 79 -14.15 4.65 11.33
CA LEU A 79 -13.98 3.34 11.99
C LEU A 79 -13.31 3.49 13.36
N GLN A 80 -12.88 4.71 13.71
CA GLN A 80 -12.29 5.05 14.99
C GLN A 80 -13.38 5.56 15.94
N HIS A 81 -13.42 4.97 17.14
CA HIS A 81 -14.27 5.45 18.23
C HIS A 81 -13.79 6.82 18.75
N PRO A 82 -14.68 7.63 19.36
CA PRO A 82 -14.27 8.84 20.09
C PRO A 82 -13.21 8.52 21.15
N LEU A 83 -12.28 9.44 21.38
CA LEU A 83 -11.15 9.25 22.32
C LEU A 83 -11.60 8.84 23.73
N SER A 84 -12.77 9.32 24.17
CA SER A 84 -13.38 8.96 25.45
C SER A 84 -13.63 7.47 25.64
N VAL A 85 -13.78 6.70 24.55
CA VAL A 85 -13.94 5.25 24.61
C VAL A 85 -12.61 4.58 24.97
N TYR A 86 -11.49 5.09 24.47
CA TYR A 86 -10.17 4.58 24.84
C TYR A 86 -9.82 4.96 26.28
N ASP A 87 -10.13 6.18 26.70
CA ASP A 87 -9.91 6.64 28.08
C ASP A 87 -10.65 5.73 29.07
N ALA A 88 -11.93 5.45 28.82
CA ALA A 88 -12.73 4.57 29.68
C ALA A 88 -12.23 3.12 29.72
N LEU A 89 -11.62 2.61 28.64
CA LEU A 89 -11.07 1.25 28.59
C LEU A 89 -9.68 1.16 29.23
N LEU A 90 -8.91 2.25 29.21
CA LEU A 90 -7.53 2.30 29.72
C LEU A 90 -7.46 2.76 31.19
N GLU A 91 -8.49 3.42 31.72
CA GLU A 91 -8.58 3.82 33.14
C GLU A 91 -8.99 2.68 34.09
N VAL A 92 -9.32 1.48 33.57
CA VAL A 92 -9.57 0.27 34.38
C VAL A 92 -8.29 -0.57 34.49
N ALA A 93 -7.21 0.04 35.01
CA ALA A 93 -5.96 -0.63 35.34
C ALA A 93 -5.57 -0.37 36.81
#